data_AF-A0A9E1JIN3-F1
#
_entry.id   AF-A0A9E1JIN3-F1
#
_cell.length_a   1.000
_cell.length_b   1.000
_cell.length_c   1.000
_cell.angle_alpha   90.00
_cell.angle_beta   90.00
_cell.angle_gamma   90.00
#
_symmetry.space_group_name_H-M   'P 1'
#
loop_
_entity.id
_entity.type
_entity.pdbx_description
1 polymer ?
#
loop_
_entity_poly.entity_id
_entity_poly.type
_entity_poly.pdbx_seq_one_letter_code
_entity_poly.pdbx_strand_id
1 'polypeptide(L)'
;AKLNTIIRGWANYYKHVVSRKVFGDLDHAFWQMTWKWARRRHPNKYKGWVKGKYYRRIKGRDWRFVEKGNAEPLILLGPTRLIRHTKIRAKVNPYDPAWGDYLKARWKRKQLLGVATRLINA
;
A
#
# COMPACT_ATOMS: atom_id res chain seq x y z
N ALA A 1 -11.09 8.96 -7.50
CA ALA A 1 -11.11 7.48 -7.34
C ALA A 1 -10.17 6.69 -8.28
N LYS A 2 -10.09 6.98 -9.60
CA LYS A 2 -9.40 6.12 -10.59
C LYS A 2 -7.89 5.86 -10.32
N LEU A 3 -7.16 6.82 -9.77
CA LEU A 3 -5.72 6.62 -9.48
C LEU A 3 -5.48 5.74 -8.23
N ASN A 4 -6.30 5.92 -7.19
CA ASN A 4 -6.21 5.11 -5.97
C ASN A 4 -6.43 3.62 -6.25
N THR A 5 -7.34 3.27 -7.16
CA THR A 5 -7.58 1.86 -7.52
C THR A 5 -6.36 1.22 -8.20
N ILE A 6 -5.69 1.94 -9.09
CA ILE A 6 -4.46 1.47 -9.77
C ILE A 6 -3.33 1.29 -8.76
N ILE A 7 -3.10 2.27 -7.89
CA ILE A 7 -2.06 2.21 -6.84
C ILE A 7 -2.32 1.03 -5.90
N ARG A 8 -3.58 0.85 -5.48
CA ARG A 8 -3.99 -0.28 -4.62
C ARG A 8 -3.74 -1.63 -5.30
N GLY A 9 -4.00 -1.74 -6.59
CA GLY A 9 -3.68 -2.94 -7.39
C GLY A 9 -2.17 -3.24 -7.40
N TRP A 10 -1.36 -2.23 -7.71
CA TRP A 10 0.11 -2.33 -7.72
C TRP A 10 0.68 -2.74 -6.37
N ALA A 11 0.24 -2.08 -5.30
CA ALA A 11 0.66 -2.42 -3.94
C ALA A 11 0.29 -3.87 -3.58
N ASN A 12 -0.89 -4.34 -3.97
CA ASN A 12 -1.33 -5.70 -3.70
C ASN A 12 -0.58 -6.76 -4.50
N TYR A 13 -0.19 -6.46 -5.74
CA TYR A 13 0.62 -7.36 -6.55
C TYR A 13 2.04 -7.49 -5.99
N TYR A 14 2.70 -6.36 -5.71
CA TYR A 14 4.11 -6.33 -5.30
C TYR A 14 4.36 -6.51 -3.79
N LYS A 15 3.33 -6.60 -2.94
CA LYS A 15 3.54 -6.81 -1.49
C LYS A 15 4.25 -8.13 -1.15
N HIS A 16 4.31 -9.07 -2.09
CA HIS A 16 4.91 -10.39 -1.86
C HIS A 16 6.43 -10.44 -2.10
N VAL A 17 6.98 -9.45 -2.79
CA VAL A 17 8.40 -9.33 -3.11
C VAL A 17 9.09 -8.26 -2.24
N VAL A 18 10.40 -8.06 -2.42
CA VAL A 18 11.20 -7.08 -1.64
C VAL A 18 10.96 -5.65 -2.15
N SER A 19 9.74 -5.12 -1.98
CA SER A 19 9.36 -3.83 -2.59
C SER A 19 9.36 -2.62 -1.65
N ARG A 20 9.88 -2.74 -0.41
CA ARG A 20 9.80 -1.64 0.58
C ARG A 20 10.47 -0.36 0.10
N LYS A 21 11.70 -0.47 -0.42
CA LYS A 21 12.46 0.67 -0.94
C LYS A 21 11.75 1.29 -2.15
N VAL A 22 11.36 0.46 -3.11
CA VAL A 22 10.65 0.89 -4.32
C VAL A 22 9.34 1.60 -4.00
N PHE A 23 8.58 1.12 -3.01
CA PHE A 23 7.36 1.80 -2.55
C PHE A 23 7.63 3.19 -1.96
N GLY A 24 8.74 3.36 -1.23
CA GLY A 24 9.17 4.68 -0.76
C GLY A 24 9.59 5.60 -1.91
N ASP A 25 10.36 5.08 -2.87
CA ASP A 25 10.80 5.80 -4.06
C ASP A 25 9.59 6.26 -4.90
N LEU A 26 8.56 5.41 -5.04
CA LEU A 26 7.31 5.73 -5.72
C LEU A 26 6.48 6.78 -4.97
N ASP A 27 6.34 6.66 -3.65
CA ASP A 27 5.64 7.68 -2.83
C ASP A 27 6.27 9.07 -3.01
N HIS A 28 7.60 9.14 -3.04
CA HIS A 28 8.33 10.38 -3.29
C HIS A 28 8.10 10.90 -4.72
N ALA A 29 8.16 10.02 -5.73
CA ALA A 29 7.88 10.40 -7.12
C ALA A 29 6.45 10.95 -7.28
N PHE A 30 5.45 10.32 -6.66
CA PHE A 30 4.06 10.79 -6.68
C PHE A 30 3.91 12.16 -6.01
N TRP A 31 4.59 12.38 -4.89
CA TRP A 31 4.62 13.70 -4.27
C TRP A 31 5.23 14.75 -5.21
N GLN A 32 6.34 14.46 -5.89
CA GLN A 32 6.94 15.39 -6.85
C GLN A 32 6.01 15.70 -8.03
N MET A 33 5.36 14.68 -8.61
CA MET A 33 4.44 14.84 -9.73
C MET A 33 3.22 15.67 -9.35
N THR A 34 2.60 15.37 -8.21
CA THR A 34 1.43 16.11 -7.70
C THR A 34 1.80 17.53 -7.28
N TRP A 35 2.99 17.75 -6.73
CA TRP A 35 3.48 19.09 -6.38
C TRP A 35 3.75 19.94 -7.62
N LYS A 36 4.47 19.40 -8.61
CA LYS A 36 4.70 20.08 -9.91
C LYS A 36 3.37 20.41 -10.58
N TRP A 37 2.43 19.47 -10.58
CA TRP A 37 1.09 19.69 -11.12
C TRP A 37 0.35 20.81 -10.40
N ALA A 38 0.33 20.80 -9.07
CA ALA A 38 -0.36 21.80 -8.26
C ALA A 38 0.27 23.20 -8.43
N ARG A 39 1.60 23.29 -8.48
CA ARG A 39 2.33 24.55 -8.72
C ARG A 39 2.05 25.11 -10.11
N ARG A 40 2.05 24.27 -11.15
CA ARG A 40 1.76 24.70 -12.53
C ARG A 40 0.35 25.25 -12.68
N ARG A 41 -0.62 24.69 -11.94
CA ARG A 41 -2.02 25.13 -11.99
C ARG A 41 -2.26 26.47 -11.30
N HIS A 42 -1.33 26.93 -10.46
CA HIS A 42 -1.43 28.18 -9.69
C HIS A 42 -0.11 28.97 -9.73
N PRO A 43 0.29 29.51 -10.89
CA PRO A 43 1.58 30.20 -11.04
C PRO A 43 1.71 31.43 -10.14
N ASN A 44 0.61 32.18 -9.97
CA ASN A 44 0.59 33.45 -9.23
C ASN A 44 0.34 33.27 -7.71
N LYS A 45 0.27 32.04 -7.22
CA LYS A 45 0.06 31.75 -5.78
C LYS A 45 1.35 31.30 -5.14
N TYR A 46 1.60 31.75 -3.92
CA TYR A 46 2.78 31.33 -3.16
C TYR A 46 2.68 29.85 -2.72
N LYS A 47 3.82 29.25 -2.36
CA LYS A 47 3.93 27.81 -2.08
C LYS A 47 3.02 27.35 -0.93
N GLY A 48 2.92 28.13 0.14
CA GLY A 48 2.08 27.81 1.30
C GLY A 48 0.59 27.74 0.95
N TRP A 49 0.09 28.62 0.09
CA TRP A 49 -1.30 28.55 -0.38
C TRP A 49 -1.56 27.27 -1.19
N VAL A 50 -0.63 26.88 -2.07
CA VAL A 50 -0.73 25.62 -2.82
C VAL A 50 -0.71 24.41 -1.89
N LYS A 51 0.15 24.43 -0.85
CA LYS A 51 0.16 23.41 0.20
C LYS A 51 -1.20 23.35 0.89
N GLY A 52 -1.71 24.46 1.42
CA GLY A 52 -2.99 24.50 2.14
C GLY A 52 -4.19 24.07 1.29
N LYS A 53 -4.14 24.27 -0.04
CA LYS A 53 -5.20 23.87 -0.96
C LYS A 53 -5.24 22.36 -1.24
N TYR A 54 -4.08 21.72 -1.44
CA TYR A 54 -4.00 20.35 -1.94
C TYR A 54 -3.42 19.34 -0.95
N TYR A 55 -2.81 19.79 0.14
CA TYR A 55 -2.12 18.93 1.08
C TYR A 55 -2.66 19.14 2.49
N ARG A 56 -2.87 18.02 3.19
CA ARG A 56 -3.37 18.03 4.56
C ARG A 56 -2.56 17.09 5.45
N ARG A 57 -2.65 17.32 6.76
CA ARG A 57 -2.19 16.37 7.77
C ARG A 57 -3.29 15.36 8.05
N ILE A 58 -3.01 14.08 7.85
CA ILE A 58 -3.97 12.98 8.02
C ILE A 58 -3.29 11.86 8.81
N LYS A 59 -3.93 11.40 9.89
CA LYS A 59 -3.43 10.31 10.76
C LYS A 59 -1.95 10.51 11.14
N GLY A 60 -1.61 11.72 11.59
CA GLY A 60 -0.26 12.08 12.03
C GLY A 60 0.73 12.46 10.93
N ARG A 61 0.49 12.09 9.66
CA ARG A 61 1.38 12.37 8.52
C ARG A 61 0.95 13.64 7.76
N ASP A 62 1.86 14.60 7.63
CA ASP A 62 1.66 15.80 6.80
C ASP A 62 1.94 15.50 5.32
N TRP A 63 1.67 16.46 4.43
CA TRP A 63 1.90 16.35 2.99
C TRP A 63 1.11 15.24 2.30
N ARG A 64 -0.11 14.96 2.78
CA ARG A 64 -1.04 14.06 2.11
C ARG A 64 -1.82 14.81 1.04
N PHE A 65 -1.59 14.45 -0.22
CA PHE A 65 -2.33 15.02 -1.35
C PHE A 65 -3.81 14.64 -1.29
N VAL A 66 -4.68 15.65 -1.38
CA VAL A 66 -6.14 15.55 -1.44
C VAL A 66 -6.61 16.50 -2.54
N GLU A 67 -7.27 15.94 -3.54
CA GLU A 67 -7.86 16.75 -4.61
C GLU A 67 -9.19 17.35 -4.16
N LYS A 68 -9.44 18.62 -4.50
CA LYS A 68 -10.70 19.29 -4.17
C LYS A 68 -11.86 18.57 -4.87
N GLY A 69 -12.76 17.96 -4.08
CA GLY A 69 -13.88 17.15 -4.58
C GLY A 69 -13.71 15.64 -4.41
N ASN A 70 -12.50 15.15 -4.07
CA ASN A 70 -12.32 13.79 -3.57
C ASN A 70 -12.22 13.82 -2.04
N ALA A 71 -13.03 13.00 -1.37
CA ALA A 71 -12.98 12.85 0.09
C ALA A 71 -11.72 12.10 0.54
N GLU A 72 -11.17 11.23 -0.30
CA GLU A 72 -10.04 10.38 0.04
C GLU A 72 -8.69 10.98 -0.40
N PRO A 73 -7.66 10.93 0.46
CA PRO A 73 -6.29 11.25 0.06
C PRO A 73 -5.74 10.23 -0.94
N LEU A 74 -4.69 10.63 -1.66
CA LEU A 74 -3.89 9.69 -2.45
C LEU A 74 -3.32 8.59 -1.53
N ILE A 75 -3.46 7.34 -1.96
CA ILE A 75 -2.90 6.18 -1.26
C ILE A 75 -1.38 6.24 -1.32
N LEU A 76 -0.74 5.91 -0.19
CA LEU A 76 0.71 5.73 -0.10
C LEU A 76 1.03 4.24 -0.12
N LEU A 77 2.09 3.84 -0.82
CA LEU A 77 2.57 2.47 -0.88
C LEU A 77 3.52 2.11 0.26
N GLY A 78 4.25 3.09 0.82
CA GLY A 78 5.21 2.85 1.90
C GLY A 78 4.63 2.12 3.13
N PRO A 79 3.40 2.43 3.57
CA PRO A 79 2.73 1.70 4.66
C PRO A 79 2.29 0.28 4.32
N THR A 80 2.28 -0.11 3.04
CA THR A 80 1.85 -1.46 2.64
C THR A 80 2.72 -2.52 3.32
N ARG A 81 2.07 -3.45 4.01
CA ARG A 81 2.74 -4.57 4.68
C ARG A 81 3.25 -5.54 3.63
N LEU A 82 4.54 -5.86 3.69
CA LEU A 82 5.12 -6.92 2.87
C LEU A 82 4.81 -8.29 3.47
N ILE A 83 4.37 -9.23 2.63
CA ILE A 83 3.96 -10.58 3.03
C ILE A 83 4.79 -11.59 2.25
N ARG A 84 5.77 -12.22 2.92
CA ARG A 84 6.64 -13.22 2.28
C ARG A 84 5.90 -14.53 2.02
N HIS A 85 6.17 -15.14 0.88
CA HIS A 85 5.75 -16.51 0.63
C HIS A 85 6.54 -17.47 1.51
N THR A 86 5.83 -18.25 2.33
CA THR A 86 6.43 -19.35 3.08
C THR A 86 6.34 -20.62 2.23
N LYS A 87 7.48 -21.18 1.79
CA LYS A 87 7.51 -22.45 1.06
C LYS A 87 6.93 -23.60 1.92
N ILE A 88 6.37 -24.62 1.26
CA ILE A 88 6.04 -25.88 1.92
C ILE A 88 7.34 -26.66 2.17
N ARG A 89 7.43 -27.44 3.25
CA ARG A 89 8.59 -28.31 3.47
C ARG A 89 8.60 -29.38 2.38
N ALA A 90 9.75 -29.59 1.73
CA ALA A 90 9.85 -30.48 0.58
C ALA A 90 9.49 -31.94 0.87
N LYS A 91 9.74 -32.42 2.10
CA LYS A 91 9.46 -33.79 2.54
C LYS A 91 8.00 -34.05 2.94
N VAL A 92 7.13 -33.04 2.86
CA VAL A 92 5.74 -33.17 3.31
C VAL A 92 4.96 -34.08 2.38
N ASN A 93 4.36 -35.12 2.96
CA ASN A 93 3.38 -35.95 2.28
C ASN A 93 1.98 -35.67 2.87
N PRO A 94 0.99 -35.23 2.06
CA PRO A 94 -0.38 -35.00 2.52
C PRO A 94 -1.09 -36.22 3.11
N TYR A 95 -0.67 -37.43 2.73
CA TYR A 95 -1.29 -38.69 3.14
C TYR A 95 -0.62 -39.33 4.35
N ASP A 96 0.52 -38.80 4.79
CA ASP A 96 1.23 -39.30 5.96
C ASP A 96 0.73 -38.58 7.23
N PRO A 97 0.14 -39.31 8.20
CA PRO A 97 -0.40 -38.73 9.43
C PRO A 97 0.62 -37.90 10.22
N ALA A 98 1.92 -38.21 10.13
CA ALA A 98 2.97 -37.47 10.81
C ALA A 98 3.03 -35.98 10.40
N TRP A 99 2.55 -35.63 9.20
CA TRP A 99 2.50 -34.25 8.71
C TRP A 99 1.16 -33.55 8.96
N GLY A 100 0.17 -34.23 9.54
CA GLY A 100 -1.18 -33.70 9.73
C GLY A 100 -1.21 -32.37 10.49
N ASP A 101 -0.46 -32.26 11.58
CA ASP A 101 -0.43 -31.05 12.41
C ASP A 101 0.24 -29.87 11.70
N TYR A 102 1.33 -30.12 10.96
CA TYR A 102 1.98 -29.11 10.13
C TYR A 102 1.02 -28.54 9.09
N LEU A 103 0.26 -29.40 8.40
CA LEU A 103 -0.70 -28.98 7.40
C LEU A 103 -1.87 -28.21 8.03
N LYS A 104 -2.46 -28.70 9.13
CA LYS A 104 -3.51 -27.98 9.87
C LYS A 104 -3.07 -26.57 10.29
N ALA A 105 -1.88 -26.45 10.88
CA ALA A 105 -1.33 -25.16 11.31
C ALA A 105 -1.10 -24.21 10.11
N ARG A 106 -0.58 -24.74 8.99
CA ARG A 106 -0.37 -23.97 7.75
C ARG A 106 -1.69 -23.46 7.16
N TRP A 107 -2.74 -24.29 7.17
CA TRP A 107 -4.08 -23.91 6.68
C TRP A 107 -4.68 -22.80 7.55
N LYS A 108 -4.62 -22.95 8.88
CA LYS A 108 -5.05 -21.92 9.84
C LYS A 108 -4.32 -20.60 9.60
N ARG A 109 -3.00 -20.63 9.39
CA ARG A 109 -2.19 -19.44 9.06
C ARG A 109 -2.60 -18.79 7.73
N LYS A 110 -2.90 -19.59 6.69
CA LYS A 110 -3.35 -19.07 5.39
C LYS A 110 -4.69 -18.33 5.51
N GLN A 111 -5.63 -18.87 6.28
CA GLN A 111 -6.93 -18.22 6.55
C GLN A 111 -6.75 -16.88 7.27
N LEU A 112 -5.94 -16.85 8.34
CA LEU A 112 -5.66 -15.63 9.10
C LEU A 112 -4.97 -14.53 8.25
N LEU A 113 -4.02 -14.92 7.39
CA LEU A 113 -3.36 -13.98 6.47
C LEU A 113 -4.32 -13.43 5.40
N GLY A 114 -5.25 -14.25 4.92
CA GLY A 114 -6.29 -13.82 3.98
C GLY A 114 -7.23 -12.77 4.57
N VAL A 115 -7.65 -12.95 5.83
CA VAL A 115 -8.50 -12.00 6.56
C VAL A 115 -7.75 -10.68 6.85
N ALA A 116 -6.52 -10.75 7.35
CA ALA A 116 -5.70 -9.58 7.62
C ALA A 116 -5.42 -8.74 6.36
N THR A 117 -5.32 -9.40 5.20
CA THR A 117 -5.11 -8.72 3.91
C THR A 117 -6.34 -7.94 3.45
N ARG A 118 -7.56 -8.38 3.81
CA ARG A 118 -8.81 -7.68 3.45
C ARG A 118 -9.02 -6.42 4.30
N LEU A 119 -8.69 -6.49 5.59
CA LEU A 119 -8.87 -5.38 6.53
C LEU A 119 -7.89 -4.22 6.35
N ILE A 120 -6.71 -4.46 5.74
CA ILE A 120 -5.72 -3.41 5.45
C ILE A 120 -6.01 -2.67 4.13
N ASN A 121 -6.82 -3.28 3.25
CA ASN A 121 -7.11 -2.76 1.91
C ASN A 121 -8.51 -2.13 1.78
N ALA A 122 -9.37 -2.29 2.79
CA ALA A 122 -10.61 -1.54 2.99
C ALA A 122 -10.30 -0.18 3.64
#